data_AF-A0A5D2RM16-F1
#
_entry.id   AF-A0A5D2RM16-F1
#
_cell.length_a   1.000
_cell.length_b   1.000
_cell.length_c   1.000
_cell.angle_alpha   90.00
_cell.angle_beta   90.00
_cell.angle_gamma   90.00
#
_symmetry.space_group_name_H-M   'P 1'
#
loop_
_entity.id
_entity.type
_entity.pdbx_description
1 polymer ?
#
loop_
_entity_poly.entity_id
_entity_poly.type
_entity_poly.pdbx_seq_one_letter_code
_entity_poly.pdbx_strand_id
1 'polypeptide(L)'
;MKKLYKKLVFMRNPLLRHSNRVFNDSKWIIPFLASLLVSITLIFSASFGVFKAPYDRDHHQSPFDIISFAKTEVSNGYFVESSLNKVLNTNSSSFEPPRLAYLISGTKGDSHRMMRTLQVIYHPRNQYVLHLDLEAPPREWLELANAVKNDPTFAVVENVRVMAQSNLVTYKGPTMIASTLQAVAILLKESLDWDWFINLSASDYPLVTQDDLLHVFSNLSRNLNFIEHIQITGWKLNQRARPIIVDPGLYLSKKSDIAWTTQRRSLPTSFKLFTGSAWVALTRTFAEYCIWGWDNFPRTILMYYTNFISSPEGYFHTVICNTNEFRSTAISHDLHYIAWDTPPKQHPISLSMKDFDKMAVLHPEHGVLVVQKVELTRVLYKAMIPCLGQAPVLRDCNGS
;
A
#
# COMPACT_ATOMS: atom_id res chain seq x y z
N MET A 1 -31.14 -61.57 34.43
CA MET A 1 -30.32 -60.33 34.41
C MET A 1 -29.59 -60.22 33.05
N LYS A 2 -30.22 -60.27 31.87
CA LYS A 2 -31.06 -59.23 31.23
C LYS A 2 -30.67 -57.78 31.58
N LYS A 3 -29.41 -57.39 31.32
CA LYS A 3 -29.02 -55.98 31.01
C LYS A 3 -27.54 -55.78 30.60
N LEU A 4 -26.73 -56.82 30.42
CA LEU A 4 -25.30 -56.70 30.09
C LEU A 4 -24.85 -57.50 28.86
N TYR A 5 -25.74 -57.68 27.88
CA TYR A 5 -25.44 -58.39 26.62
C TYR A 5 -25.71 -57.55 25.36
N LYS A 6 -25.55 -56.22 25.46
CA LYS A 6 -25.85 -55.32 24.32
C LYS A 6 -24.81 -54.23 24.04
N LYS A 7 -23.58 -54.36 24.53
CA LYS A 7 -22.55 -53.33 24.29
C LYS A 7 -21.12 -53.81 24.00
N LEU A 8 -20.90 -55.10 23.75
CA LEU A 8 -19.54 -55.64 23.55
C LEU A 8 -19.42 -56.72 22.47
N VAL A 9 -20.24 -56.65 21.42
CA VAL A 9 -19.99 -57.38 20.17
C VAL A 9 -20.37 -56.46 19.02
N PHE A 10 -19.44 -55.65 18.54
CA PHE A 10 -19.44 -55.16 17.15
C PHE A 10 -18.06 -54.57 16.81
N MET A 11 -17.01 -55.39 16.93
CA MET A 11 -15.80 -55.24 16.11
C MET A 11 -15.72 -56.46 15.20
N ARG A 12 -16.28 -56.34 13.99
CA ARG A 12 -15.82 -57.10 12.82
C ARG A 12 -16.34 -56.48 11.52
N ASN A 13 -15.40 -55.98 10.73
CA ASN A 13 -15.43 -55.69 9.29
C ASN A 13 -16.39 -54.60 8.74
N PRO A 14 -15.86 -53.45 8.27
CA PRO A 14 -16.55 -52.56 7.36
C PRO A 14 -16.15 -52.90 5.91
N LEU A 15 -16.74 -53.96 5.34
CA LEU A 15 -16.75 -54.15 3.89
C LEU A 15 -18.17 -54.53 3.48
N LEU A 16 -18.67 -53.86 2.44
CA LEU A 16 -20.00 -53.95 1.82
C LEU A 16 -21.15 -53.20 2.50
N ARG A 17 -21.29 -51.91 2.14
CA ARG A 17 -22.53 -51.33 1.57
C ARG A 17 -22.28 -49.86 1.20
N HIS A 18 -21.73 -49.62 0.01
CA HIS A 18 -21.89 -48.34 -0.66
C HIS A 18 -23.30 -48.31 -1.25
N SER A 19 -24.16 -47.48 -0.66
CA SER A 19 -25.44 -47.09 -1.24
C SER A 19 -25.14 -46.11 -2.38
N ASN A 20 -25.08 -46.61 -3.60
CA ASN A 20 -25.11 -45.80 -4.81
C ASN A 20 -26.50 -45.16 -4.94
N ARG A 21 -26.72 -44.01 -4.30
CA ARG A 21 -27.72 -43.06 -4.75
C ARG A 21 -27.08 -42.16 -5.80
N VAL A 22 -27.22 -42.58 -7.05
CA VAL A 22 -26.94 -41.74 -8.22
C VAL A 22 -27.99 -40.63 -8.22
N PHE A 23 -27.59 -39.42 -7.80
CA PHE A 23 -28.35 -38.20 -8.07
C PHE A 23 -28.27 -37.94 -9.57
N ASN A 24 -29.31 -38.33 -10.31
CA ASN A 24 -29.43 -38.03 -11.73
C ASN A 24 -29.99 -36.60 -11.87
N ASP A 25 -29.13 -35.60 -11.73
CA ASP A 25 -29.47 -34.18 -11.83
C ASP A 25 -29.15 -33.67 -13.26
N SER A 26 -29.83 -34.22 -14.25
CA SER A 26 -29.65 -33.92 -15.68
C SER A 26 -30.15 -32.52 -16.09
N LYS A 27 -30.67 -31.73 -15.14
CA LYS A 27 -31.22 -30.39 -15.38
C LYS A 27 -30.16 -29.35 -15.79
N TRP A 28 -28.89 -29.58 -15.46
CA TRP A 28 -27.77 -28.69 -15.84
C TRP A 28 -27.12 -29.04 -17.18
N ILE A 29 -27.40 -30.22 -17.74
CA ILE A 29 -26.80 -30.68 -19.00
C ILE A 29 -27.33 -29.85 -20.17
N ILE A 30 -28.63 -29.51 -20.16
CA ILE A 30 -29.26 -28.72 -21.22
C ILE A 30 -28.70 -27.28 -21.28
N PRO A 31 -28.64 -26.49 -20.17
CA PRO A 31 -28.06 -25.16 -20.23
C PRO A 31 -26.55 -25.17 -20.53
N PHE A 32 -25.81 -26.20 -20.08
CA PHE A 32 -24.40 -26.37 -20.40
C PHE A 32 -24.17 -26.61 -21.90
N LEU A 33 -24.93 -27.53 -22.50
CA LEU A 33 -24.84 -27.82 -23.93
C LEU A 33 -25.29 -26.63 -24.80
N ALA A 34 -26.33 -25.90 -24.38
CA ALA A 34 -26.76 -24.69 -25.07
C ALA A 34 -25.68 -23.60 -25.05
N SER A 35 -25.03 -23.38 -23.89
CA SER A 35 -23.92 -22.44 -23.76
C SER A 35 -22.71 -22.84 -24.60
N LEU A 36 -22.37 -24.14 -24.60
CA LEU A 36 -21.27 -24.68 -25.39
C LEU A 36 -21.51 -24.49 -26.90
N LEU A 37 -22.75 -24.70 -27.36
CA LEU A 37 -23.11 -24.58 -28.78
C LEU A 37 -23.07 -23.12 -29.25
N VAL A 38 -23.50 -22.18 -28.39
CA VAL A 38 -23.36 -20.72 -28.64
C VAL A 38 -21.89 -20.30 -28.69
N SER A 39 -21.05 -20.83 -27.79
CA SER A 39 -19.62 -20.52 -27.78
C SER A 39 -18.92 -21.04 -29.04
N ILE A 40 -19.21 -22.29 -29.46
CA ILE A 40 -18.65 -22.87 -30.68
C ILE A 40 -19.09 -22.07 -31.91
N THR A 41 -20.36 -21.67 -31.99
CA THR A 41 -20.86 -20.88 -33.14
C THR A 41 -20.23 -19.49 -33.20
N LEU A 42 -19.97 -18.83 -32.07
CA LEU A 42 -19.24 -17.56 -32.03
C LEU A 42 -17.76 -17.71 -32.42
N ILE A 43 -17.11 -18.81 -32.01
CA ILE A 43 -15.72 -19.09 -32.39
C ILE A 43 -15.63 -19.41 -33.89
N PHE A 44 -16.57 -20.19 -34.42
CA PHE A 44 -16.64 -20.47 -35.86
C PHE A 44 -16.96 -19.23 -36.69
N SER A 45 -17.87 -18.35 -36.24
CA SER A 45 -18.17 -17.11 -36.98
C SER A 45 -16.99 -16.11 -36.97
N ALA A 46 -16.21 -16.08 -35.89
CA ALA A 46 -14.98 -15.29 -35.78
C ALA A 46 -13.84 -15.85 -36.65
N SER A 47 -13.69 -17.18 -36.73
CA SER A 47 -12.63 -17.84 -37.52
C SER A 47 -12.95 -17.90 -39.02
N PHE A 48 -14.22 -18.00 -39.40
CA PHE A 48 -14.67 -18.01 -40.80
C PHE A 48 -15.15 -16.64 -41.31
N GLY A 49 -15.02 -15.58 -40.51
CA GLY A 49 -15.09 -14.19 -40.99
C GLY A 49 -16.42 -13.79 -41.63
N VAL A 50 -17.56 -14.20 -41.06
CA VAL A 50 -18.90 -13.87 -41.57
C VAL A 50 -19.21 -12.36 -41.47
N PHE A 51 -18.41 -11.60 -40.72
CA PHE A 51 -18.45 -10.13 -40.66
C PHE A 51 -17.23 -9.51 -41.34
N LYS A 52 -17.06 -9.71 -42.66
CA LYS A 52 -16.23 -8.82 -43.49
C LYS A 52 -17.13 -7.89 -44.28
N ALA A 53 -17.04 -6.59 -43.98
CA ALA A 53 -17.62 -5.52 -44.79
C ALA A 53 -17.00 -5.55 -46.21
N PRO A 54 -17.76 -5.22 -47.26
CA PRO A 54 -17.25 -5.24 -48.62
C PRO A 54 -16.40 -3.99 -48.87
N TYR A 55 -15.08 -4.17 -48.96
CA TYR A 55 -14.25 -3.24 -49.71
C TYR A 55 -13.18 -3.99 -50.50
N ASP A 56 -12.85 -3.37 -51.62
CA ASP A 56 -12.51 -3.95 -52.90
C ASP A 56 -11.10 -4.56 -53.01
N ARG A 57 -10.97 -5.41 -54.05
CA ARG A 57 -9.85 -6.10 -54.68
C ARG A 57 -8.41 -5.57 -54.50
N ASP A 58 -7.49 -6.47 -54.13
CA ASP A 58 -6.56 -7.19 -55.05
C ASP A 58 -5.30 -7.64 -54.29
N HIS A 59 -5.11 -8.97 -54.15
CA HIS A 59 -3.87 -9.70 -54.42
C HIS A 59 -3.94 -11.12 -53.86
N HIS A 60 -3.75 -12.09 -54.75
CA HIS A 60 -3.52 -13.50 -54.46
C HIS A 60 -2.17 -13.69 -53.74
N GLN A 61 -2.18 -14.31 -52.55
CA GLN A 61 -1.10 -15.22 -52.15
C GLN A 61 -1.56 -16.22 -51.08
N SER A 62 -1.19 -17.48 -51.33
CA SER A 62 -1.46 -18.68 -50.53
C SER A 62 -0.78 -18.64 -49.15
N PRO A 63 -1.29 -19.42 -48.18
CA PRO A 63 -0.83 -19.42 -46.80
C PRO A 63 0.50 -20.16 -46.69
N PHE A 64 1.27 -19.87 -45.63
CA PHE A 64 2.63 -20.37 -45.37
C PHE A 64 3.71 -19.60 -46.12
N ASP A 65 4.00 -18.37 -45.66
CA ASP A 65 5.39 -17.95 -45.45
C ASP A 65 5.46 -16.62 -44.67
N ILE A 66 6.35 -16.61 -43.68
CA ILE A 66 6.95 -15.42 -43.06
C ILE A 66 5.98 -14.57 -42.20
N ILE A 67 5.72 -15.04 -40.96
CA ILE A 67 5.65 -14.09 -39.84
C ILE A 67 7.10 -13.67 -39.57
N SER A 68 7.56 -12.68 -40.33
CA SER A 68 8.61 -11.80 -39.87
C SER A 68 8.15 -11.27 -38.52
N PHE A 69 8.90 -11.54 -37.46
CA PHE A 69 8.79 -10.83 -36.19
C PHE A 69 9.18 -9.37 -36.45
N ALA A 70 8.28 -8.64 -37.09
CA ALA A 70 8.28 -7.20 -37.13
C ALA A 70 8.03 -6.72 -35.70
N LYS A 71 9.13 -6.60 -34.95
CA LYS A 71 9.37 -5.66 -33.84
C LYS A 71 8.09 -4.98 -33.32
N THR A 72 7.24 -5.73 -32.64
CA THR A 72 6.05 -5.18 -31.98
C THR A 72 6.49 -4.65 -30.62
N GLU A 73 6.71 -3.33 -30.55
CA GLU A 73 6.97 -2.56 -29.32
C GLU A 73 5.80 -2.55 -28.30
N VAL A 74 4.92 -3.57 -28.31
CA VAL A 74 3.68 -3.60 -27.51
C VAL A 74 3.76 -4.62 -26.35
N SER A 75 4.91 -5.27 -26.16
CA SER A 75 5.13 -6.22 -25.05
C SER A 75 5.59 -5.58 -23.72
N ASN A 76 5.86 -4.27 -23.67
CA ASN A 76 6.38 -3.60 -22.47
C ASN A 76 5.30 -3.07 -21.50
N GLY A 77 4.03 -3.39 -21.73
CA GLY A 77 2.90 -2.71 -21.06
C GLY A 77 2.45 -3.26 -19.70
N TYR A 78 3.02 -4.37 -19.19
CA TYR A 78 2.47 -5.03 -17.98
C TYR A 78 3.40 -5.07 -16.78
N PHE A 79 4.71 -4.96 -16.97
CA PHE A 79 5.69 -5.13 -15.90
C PHE A 79 6.82 -4.10 -16.05
N VAL A 80 7.36 -3.64 -14.92
CA VAL A 80 8.14 -2.39 -14.85
C VAL A 80 9.66 -2.57 -14.96
N GLU A 81 10.17 -3.79 -14.83
CA GLU A 81 11.59 -4.05 -14.56
C GLU A 81 12.54 -3.67 -15.71
N SER A 82 12.11 -3.77 -16.98
CA SER A 82 12.91 -3.29 -18.11
C SER A 82 13.07 -1.77 -18.10
N SER A 83 12.05 -1.04 -17.65
CA SER A 83 12.08 0.40 -17.43
C SER A 83 12.83 0.77 -16.15
N LEU A 84 12.70 -0.01 -15.08
CA LEU A 84 13.39 0.21 -13.80
C LEU A 84 14.90 0.19 -13.97
N ASN A 85 15.45 -0.81 -14.67
CA ASN A 85 16.88 -0.89 -14.92
C ASN A 85 17.40 0.31 -15.72
N LYS A 86 16.59 0.88 -16.61
CA LYS A 86 16.95 2.11 -17.32
C LYS A 86 16.97 3.31 -16.37
N VAL A 87 15.92 3.48 -15.56
CA VAL A 87 15.75 4.61 -14.64
C VAL A 87 16.81 4.60 -13.53
N LEU A 88 17.07 3.44 -12.91
CA LEU A 88 18.07 3.29 -11.85
C LEU A 88 19.49 3.56 -12.36
N ASN A 89 19.78 3.27 -13.62
CA ASN A 89 21.09 3.51 -14.23
C ASN A 89 21.25 4.94 -14.78
N THR A 90 20.16 5.66 -15.06
CA THR A 90 20.20 7.07 -15.40
C THR A 90 20.23 7.92 -14.14
N ASN A 91 21.41 8.36 -13.72
CA ASN A 91 21.57 9.44 -12.73
C ASN A 91 21.17 10.78 -13.36
N SER A 92 19.90 10.98 -13.68
CA SER A 92 19.40 12.30 -14.09
C SER A 92 19.21 13.15 -12.83
N SER A 93 20.22 13.94 -12.47
CA SER A 93 20.04 15.06 -11.56
C SER A 93 19.19 16.12 -12.27
N SER A 94 17.87 15.96 -12.24
CA SER A 94 16.99 17.04 -12.65
C SER A 94 16.99 18.09 -11.53
N PHE A 95 17.41 19.31 -11.87
CA PHE A 95 17.31 20.49 -10.99
C PHE A 95 15.85 20.90 -10.72
N GLU A 96 14.87 20.18 -11.26
CA GLU A 96 13.45 20.44 -11.00
C GLU A 96 13.09 20.03 -9.56
N PRO A 97 12.34 20.84 -8.80
CA PRO A 97 11.86 20.42 -7.49
C PRO A 97 11.08 19.10 -7.57
N PRO A 98 11.29 18.18 -6.62
CA PRO A 98 10.61 16.89 -6.65
C PRO A 98 9.11 17.03 -6.45
N ARG A 99 8.39 15.95 -6.78
CA ARG A 99 6.96 15.81 -6.56
C ARG A 99 6.74 14.69 -5.56
N LEU A 100 6.03 15.00 -4.48
CA LEU A 100 5.81 14.07 -3.38
C LEU A 100 4.38 13.53 -3.43
N ALA A 101 4.21 12.26 -3.10
CA ALA A 101 2.94 11.58 -3.01
C ALA A 101 2.70 11.15 -1.56
N TYR A 102 1.64 11.66 -0.94
CA TYR A 102 1.34 11.42 0.46
C TYR A 102 0.17 10.48 0.64
N LEU A 103 0.30 9.52 1.56
CA LEU A 103 -0.83 8.85 2.19
C LEU A 103 -1.02 9.46 3.59
N ILE A 104 -2.21 9.99 3.89
CA ILE A 104 -2.60 10.39 5.24
C ILE A 104 -3.67 9.41 5.73
N SER A 105 -3.34 8.62 6.75
CA SER A 105 -4.25 7.64 7.34
C SER A 105 -4.83 8.11 8.68
N GLY A 106 -6.11 7.90 8.90
CA GLY A 106 -6.78 8.20 10.17
C GLY A 106 -7.82 7.15 10.53
N THR A 107 -8.31 7.22 11.77
CA THR A 107 -9.40 6.40 12.27
C THR A 107 -10.54 7.27 12.81
N LYS A 108 -11.49 6.67 13.52
CA LYS A 108 -12.64 7.36 14.12
C LYS A 108 -12.22 8.61 14.89
N GLY A 109 -12.79 9.76 14.51
CA GLY A 109 -12.54 11.06 15.14
C GLY A 109 -11.31 11.81 14.63
N ASP A 110 -10.58 11.27 13.66
CA ASP A 110 -9.36 11.90 13.13
C ASP A 110 -9.58 12.79 11.90
N SER A 111 -10.79 12.84 11.33
CA SER A 111 -11.08 13.62 10.11
C SER A 111 -10.55 15.05 10.13
N HIS A 112 -10.79 15.80 11.21
CA HIS A 112 -10.27 17.16 11.37
C HIS A 112 -8.74 17.23 11.48
N ARG A 113 -8.11 16.25 12.12
CA ARG A 113 -6.65 16.18 12.25
C ARG A 113 -5.99 15.85 10.92
N MET A 114 -6.61 14.95 10.15
CA MET A 114 -6.18 14.64 8.78
C MET A 114 -6.22 15.88 7.90
N MET A 115 -7.33 16.63 7.92
CA MET A 115 -7.45 17.90 7.17
C MET A 115 -6.40 18.92 7.61
N ARG A 116 -6.16 19.06 8.91
CA ARG A 116 -5.10 19.94 9.43
C ARG A 116 -3.73 19.53 8.92
N THR A 117 -3.38 18.24 8.99
CA THR A 117 -2.08 17.75 8.51
C THR A 117 -1.95 17.99 7.01
N LEU A 118 -3.00 17.69 6.22
CA LEU A 118 -3.04 17.97 4.79
C LEU A 118 -2.78 19.44 4.48
N GLN A 119 -3.47 20.36 5.15
CA GLN A 119 -3.34 21.80 4.92
C GLN A 119 -1.92 22.33 5.15
N VAL A 120 -1.20 21.74 6.11
CA VAL A 120 0.17 22.19 6.47
C VAL A 120 1.21 21.67 5.49
N ILE A 121 1.03 20.46 4.93
CA ILE A 121 1.94 19.89 3.93
C ILE A 121 1.51 20.19 2.49
N TYR A 122 0.39 20.89 2.30
CA TYR A 122 -0.18 21.08 0.97
C TYR A 122 0.75 21.90 0.06
N HIS A 123 0.87 21.44 -1.17
CA HIS A 123 1.60 22.12 -2.23
C HIS A 123 1.05 21.60 -3.57
N PRO A 124 0.82 22.46 -4.58
CA PRO A 124 0.14 22.09 -5.82
C PRO A 124 0.89 21.07 -6.69
N ARG A 125 2.20 20.92 -6.50
CA ARG A 125 3.03 19.93 -7.24
C ARG A 125 2.88 18.49 -6.74
N ASN A 126 2.38 18.32 -5.53
CA ASN A 126 2.33 17.03 -4.85
C ASN A 126 0.96 16.37 -5.03
N GLN A 127 0.85 15.12 -4.61
CA GLN A 127 -0.39 14.36 -4.62
C GLN A 127 -0.72 13.81 -3.25
N TYR A 128 -2.02 13.70 -2.94
CA TYR A 128 -2.48 13.32 -1.62
C TYR A 128 -3.61 12.31 -1.71
N VAL A 129 -3.46 11.21 -0.98
CA VAL A 129 -4.52 10.22 -0.75
C VAL A 129 -4.82 10.19 0.75
N LEU A 130 -6.09 10.41 1.09
CA LEU A 130 -6.61 10.33 2.46
C LEU A 130 -7.31 8.98 2.64
N HIS A 131 -6.94 8.25 3.67
CA HIS A 131 -7.57 6.99 4.07
C HIS A 131 -8.16 7.12 5.47
N LEU A 132 -9.49 7.06 5.58
CA LEU A 132 -10.19 6.99 6.87
C LEU A 132 -10.72 5.56 7.05
N ASP A 133 -10.26 4.88 8.09
CA ASP A 133 -10.55 3.46 8.30
C ASP A 133 -12.03 3.18 8.62
N LEU A 134 -12.42 1.91 8.52
CA LEU A 134 -13.81 1.47 8.72
C LEU A 134 -14.31 1.62 10.17
N GLU A 135 -13.45 1.97 11.12
CA GLU A 135 -13.88 2.27 12.49
C GLU A 135 -14.57 3.64 12.58
N ALA A 136 -14.25 4.56 11.67
CA ALA A 136 -14.95 5.82 11.53
C ALA A 136 -16.37 5.61 10.97
N PRO A 137 -17.38 6.33 11.50
CA PRO A 137 -18.74 6.22 10.97
C PRO A 137 -18.80 6.75 9.52
N PRO A 138 -19.68 6.19 8.65
CA PRO A 138 -19.81 6.64 7.26
C PRO A 138 -20.07 8.15 7.10
N ARG A 139 -20.74 8.75 8.09
CA ARG A 139 -20.96 10.19 8.15
C ARG A 139 -19.66 10.99 8.25
N GLU A 140 -18.71 10.56 9.07
CA GLU A 140 -17.41 11.24 9.22
C GLU A 140 -16.60 11.14 7.93
N TRP A 141 -16.61 9.98 7.27
CA TRP A 141 -16.00 9.81 5.95
C TRP A 141 -16.61 10.77 4.92
N LEU A 142 -17.94 10.87 4.88
CA LEU A 142 -18.66 11.76 3.96
C LEU A 142 -18.35 13.23 4.25
N GLU A 143 -18.28 13.62 5.52
CA GLU A 143 -17.89 14.97 5.93
C GLU A 143 -16.46 15.30 5.48
N LEU A 144 -15.50 14.38 5.64
CA LEU A 144 -14.13 14.52 5.12
C LEU A 144 -14.11 14.66 3.59
N ALA A 145 -14.83 13.80 2.87
CA ALA A 145 -14.90 13.84 1.41
C ALA A 145 -15.52 15.16 0.90
N ASN A 146 -16.58 15.64 1.56
CA ASN A 146 -17.20 16.91 1.24
C ASN A 146 -16.29 18.09 1.56
N ALA A 147 -15.55 18.04 2.68
CA ALA A 147 -14.60 19.09 3.05
C ALA A 147 -13.48 19.22 2.00
N VAL A 148 -12.92 18.10 1.53
CA VAL A 148 -11.92 18.09 0.45
C VAL A 148 -12.50 18.62 -0.86
N LYS A 149 -13.70 18.15 -1.24
CA LYS A 149 -14.34 18.54 -2.49
C LYS A 149 -14.72 20.03 -2.54
N ASN A 150 -15.11 20.59 -1.40
CA ASN A 150 -15.57 21.98 -1.30
C ASN A 150 -14.44 22.97 -1.01
N ASP A 151 -13.21 22.51 -0.74
CA ASP A 151 -12.07 23.39 -0.59
C ASP A 151 -11.69 24.01 -1.94
N PRO A 152 -11.67 25.35 -2.08
CA PRO A 152 -11.43 26.00 -3.36
C PRO A 152 -10.04 25.71 -3.92
N THR A 153 -9.05 25.46 -3.07
CA THR A 153 -7.68 25.16 -3.48
C THR A 153 -7.62 23.76 -4.09
N PHE A 154 -8.18 22.77 -3.39
CA PHE A 154 -8.14 21.37 -3.82
C PHE A 154 -9.02 21.13 -5.04
N ALA A 155 -10.14 21.84 -5.15
CA ALA A 155 -11.03 21.76 -6.31
C ALA A 155 -10.40 22.31 -7.61
N VAL A 156 -9.47 23.27 -7.51
CA VAL A 156 -8.79 23.84 -8.69
C VAL A 156 -7.63 22.96 -9.15
N VAL A 157 -6.85 22.43 -8.21
CA VAL A 157 -5.64 21.65 -8.54
C VAL A 157 -5.95 20.16 -8.73
N GLU A 158 -7.02 19.66 -8.13
CA GLU A 158 -7.50 18.27 -8.23
C GLU A 158 -6.46 17.22 -7.83
N ASN A 159 -5.56 17.55 -6.90
CA ASN A 159 -4.46 16.70 -6.44
C ASN A 159 -4.69 16.01 -5.09
N VAL A 160 -5.92 16.06 -4.55
CA VAL A 160 -6.31 15.45 -3.28
C VAL A 160 -7.46 14.47 -3.49
N ARG A 161 -7.29 13.22 -3.08
CA ARG A 161 -8.30 12.17 -3.15
C ARG A 161 -8.60 11.57 -1.79
N VAL A 162 -9.87 11.36 -1.48
CA VAL A 162 -10.30 10.50 -0.37
C VAL A 162 -10.58 9.10 -0.90
N MET A 163 -9.98 8.08 -0.29
CA MET A 163 -10.22 6.69 -0.66
C MET A 163 -11.69 6.31 -0.44
N ALA A 164 -12.37 5.90 -1.50
CA ALA A 164 -13.78 5.47 -1.45
C ALA A 164 -14.01 4.25 -0.56
N GLN A 165 -13.01 3.37 -0.47
CA GLN A 165 -13.09 2.16 0.33
C GLN A 165 -12.46 2.38 1.71
N SER A 166 -13.28 2.37 2.76
CA SER A 166 -12.83 2.30 4.14
C SER A 166 -12.52 0.84 4.50
N ASN A 167 -11.24 0.48 4.46
CA ASN A 167 -10.76 -0.79 5.03
C ASN A 167 -10.61 -0.68 6.54
N LEU A 168 -10.82 -1.79 7.25
CA LEU A 168 -10.47 -1.89 8.66
C LEU A 168 -8.95 -1.98 8.82
N VAL A 169 -8.37 -1.28 9.78
CA VAL A 169 -6.92 -1.24 9.98
C VAL A 169 -6.52 -1.75 11.37
N THR A 170 -5.79 -2.85 11.41
CA THR A 170 -5.20 -3.45 12.60
C THR A 170 -3.69 -3.23 12.59
N TYR A 171 -3.16 -2.45 13.53
CA TYR A 171 -1.72 -2.11 13.58
C TYR A 171 -0.79 -3.33 13.66
N LYS A 172 -1.18 -4.35 14.46
CA LYS A 172 -0.41 -5.59 14.61
C LYS A 172 -0.52 -6.53 13.41
N GLY A 173 -1.44 -6.30 12.49
CA GLY A 173 -1.78 -7.20 11.40
C GLY A 173 -1.42 -6.65 10.01
N PRO A 174 -1.70 -7.44 8.95
CA PRO A 174 -1.41 -7.08 7.57
C PRO A 174 -2.31 -5.99 6.97
N THR A 175 -3.49 -5.74 7.55
CA THR A 175 -4.49 -4.81 7.00
C THR A 175 -3.98 -3.39 6.78
N MET A 176 -3.08 -2.88 7.62
CA MET A 176 -2.43 -1.58 7.41
C MET A 176 -1.56 -1.56 6.14
N ILE A 177 -0.78 -2.62 5.88
CA ILE A 177 -0.01 -2.74 4.63
C ILE A 177 -0.93 -2.87 3.43
N ALA A 178 -2.03 -3.62 3.54
CA ALA A 178 -3.00 -3.75 2.46
C ALA A 178 -3.59 -2.38 2.07
N SER A 179 -4.00 -1.56 3.05
CA SER A 179 -4.48 -0.20 2.81
C SER A 179 -3.40 0.71 2.23
N THR A 180 -2.15 0.59 2.71
CA THR A 180 -1.02 1.37 2.20
C THR A 180 -0.74 1.03 0.73
N LEU A 181 -0.68 -0.26 0.36
CA LEU A 181 -0.48 -0.70 -1.01
C LEU A 181 -1.64 -0.30 -1.93
N GLN A 182 -2.89 -0.28 -1.41
CA GLN A 182 -4.03 0.24 -2.16
C GLN A 182 -3.89 1.74 -2.45
N ALA A 183 -3.44 2.54 -1.47
CA ALA A 183 -3.17 3.96 -1.68
C ALA A 183 -2.05 4.19 -2.69
N VAL A 184 -0.96 3.42 -2.61
CA VAL A 184 0.13 3.45 -3.61
C VAL A 184 -0.42 3.12 -5.00
N ALA A 185 -1.25 2.09 -5.14
CA ALA A 185 -1.85 1.73 -6.42
C ALA A 185 -2.75 2.85 -6.99
N ILE A 186 -3.44 3.59 -6.11
CA ILE A 186 -4.22 4.78 -6.51
C ILE A 186 -3.30 5.89 -7.00
N LEU A 187 -2.25 6.22 -6.24
CA LEU A 187 -1.27 7.27 -6.61
C LEU A 187 -0.55 6.96 -7.93
N LEU A 188 -0.19 5.70 -8.16
CA LEU A 188 0.42 5.25 -9.40
C LEU A 188 -0.55 5.35 -10.59
N LYS A 189 -1.85 5.16 -10.36
CA LYS A 189 -2.88 5.30 -11.39
C LYS A 189 -3.19 6.77 -11.71
N GLU A 190 -3.11 7.65 -10.72
CA GLU A 190 -3.50 9.06 -10.86
C GLU A 190 -2.42 9.97 -11.46
N SER A 191 -1.15 9.61 -11.33
CA SER A 191 -0.06 10.39 -11.94
C SER A 191 1.16 9.55 -12.26
N LEU A 192 1.87 10.01 -13.27
CA LEU A 192 3.10 9.42 -13.77
C LEU A 192 4.37 10.08 -13.20
N ASP A 193 4.25 11.18 -12.45
CA ASP A 193 5.37 12.11 -12.28
C ASP A 193 5.86 12.30 -10.84
N TRP A 194 5.27 11.65 -9.83
CA TRP A 194 5.77 11.78 -8.45
C TRP A 194 7.06 10.97 -8.22
N ASP A 195 7.93 11.44 -7.33
CA ASP A 195 9.25 10.87 -7.11
C ASP A 195 9.32 10.00 -5.85
N TRP A 196 8.70 10.47 -4.77
CA TRP A 196 8.65 9.78 -3.48
C TRP A 196 7.23 9.66 -2.94
N PHE A 197 6.92 8.47 -2.44
CA PHE A 197 5.77 8.15 -1.62
C PHE A 197 6.13 8.30 -0.14
N ILE A 198 5.30 9.00 0.64
CA ILE A 198 5.47 9.21 2.09
C ILE A 198 4.15 8.86 2.77
N ASN A 199 4.18 7.96 3.75
CA ASN A 199 3.02 7.69 4.60
C ASN A 199 3.04 8.55 5.86
N LEU A 200 1.87 9.02 6.27
CA LEU A 200 1.60 9.80 7.46
C LEU A 200 0.30 9.30 8.11
N SER A 201 0.15 9.51 9.41
CA SER A 201 -1.12 9.42 10.13
C SER A 201 -1.68 10.80 10.46
N ALA A 202 -2.93 10.81 10.92
CA ALA A 202 -3.57 11.97 11.52
C ALA A 202 -2.86 12.52 12.78
N SER A 203 -1.95 11.76 13.39
CA SER A 203 -1.18 12.19 14.56
C SER A 203 0.20 12.75 14.22
N ASP A 204 0.58 12.73 12.94
CA ASP A 204 1.85 13.27 12.46
C ASP A 204 1.76 14.76 12.17
N TYR A 205 2.90 15.42 12.33
CA TYR A 205 3.04 16.83 12.03
C TYR A 205 4.42 17.14 11.45
N PRO A 206 4.52 17.90 10.35
CA PRO A 206 5.82 18.27 9.79
C PRO A 206 6.55 19.26 10.73
N LEU A 207 7.86 19.12 10.82
CA LEU A 207 8.75 20.09 11.50
C LEU A 207 9.31 21.15 10.55
N VAL A 208 9.20 20.90 9.25
CA VAL A 208 9.68 21.77 8.17
C VAL A 208 8.52 22.29 7.34
N THR A 209 8.74 23.42 6.68
CA THR A 209 7.82 23.87 5.64
C THR A 209 7.88 22.91 4.44
N GLN A 210 6.82 22.91 3.63
CA GLN A 210 6.82 22.09 2.43
C GLN A 210 7.88 22.55 1.42
N ASP A 211 8.16 23.85 1.34
CA ASP A 211 9.17 24.40 0.43
C ASP A 211 10.59 24.00 0.86
N ASP A 212 10.90 24.05 2.16
CA ASP A 212 12.17 23.58 2.70
C ASP A 212 12.36 22.08 2.45
N LEU A 213 11.30 21.29 2.63
CA LEU A 213 11.31 19.85 2.33
C LEU A 213 11.64 19.59 0.86
N LEU A 214 10.98 20.28 -0.06
CA LEU A 214 11.22 20.17 -1.50
C LEU A 214 12.64 20.60 -1.86
N HIS A 215 13.15 21.67 -1.23
CA HIS A 215 14.52 22.13 -1.42
C HIS A 215 15.54 21.10 -0.95
N VAL A 216 15.36 20.51 0.25
CA VAL A 216 16.25 19.45 0.75
C VAL A 216 16.23 18.25 -0.20
N PHE A 217 15.04 17.79 -0.62
CA PHE A 217 14.91 16.64 -1.51
C PHE A 217 15.42 16.90 -2.92
N SER A 218 15.44 18.14 -3.41
CA SER A 218 16.06 18.46 -4.71
C SER A 218 17.56 18.21 -4.75
N ASN A 219 18.23 18.21 -3.60
CA ASN A 219 19.66 17.90 -3.49
C ASN A 219 19.93 16.40 -3.25
N LEU A 220 18.89 15.57 -3.10
CA LEU A 220 19.01 14.13 -2.88
C LEU A 220 18.86 13.37 -4.19
N SER A 221 19.53 12.22 -4.28
CA SER A 221 19.32 11.32 -5.41
C SER A 221 17.92 10.71 -5.34
N ARG A 222 17.16 10.82 -6.45
CA ARG A 222 15.80 10.27 -6.62
C ARG A 222 15.70 8.75 -6.53
N ASN A 223 16.84 8.07 -6.42
CA ASN A 223 16.91 6.63 -6.27
C ASN A 223 16.90 6.19 -4.79
N LEU A 224 17.07 7.11 -3.83
CA LEU A 224 17.18 6.79 -2.41
C LEU A 224 15.82 6.54 -1.75
N ASN A 225 15.72 5.44 -1.01
CA ASN A 225 14.57 5.06 -0.20
C ASN A 225 14.92 5.25 1.28
N PHE A 226 14.14 6.04 2.00
CA PHE A 226 14.31 6.26 3.44
C PHE A 226 13.45 5.27 4.20
N ILE A 227 14.09 4.22 4.71
CA ILE A 227 13.47 3.11 5.40
C ILE A 227 14.44 2.60 6.46
N GLU A 228 14.21 2.96 7.72
CA GLU A 228 14.96 2.41 8.86
C GLU A 228 14.85 0.89 8.83
N HIS A 229 15.95 0.16 8.75
CA HIS A 229 15.90 -1.30 8.61
C HIS A 229 16.99 -2.00 9.41
N ILE A 230 16.60 -3.11 10.04
CA ILE A 230 17.47 -4.00 10.80
C ILE A 230 17.07 -5.43 10.49
N GLN A 231 18.06 -6.30 10.24
CA GLN A 231 17.79 -7.73 10.07
C GLN A 231 17.24 -8.33 11.37
N ILE A 232 16.13 -9.06 11.28
CA ILE A 232 15.50 -9.67 12.46
C ILE A 232 16.36 -10.83 12.96
N THR A 233 16.70 -10.79 14.24
CA THR A 233 17.45 -11.85 14.93
C THR A 233 16.84 -12.15 16.31
N GLY A 234 17.23 -13.27 16.89
CA GLY A 234 16.92 -13.62 18.28
C GLY A 234 15.43 -13.74 18.60
N TRP A 235 15.01 -13.15 19.72
CA TRP A 235 13.66 -13.28 20.28
C TRP A 235 12.56 -12.74 19.34
N LYS A 236 12.86 -11.72 18.53
CA LYS A 236 11.90 -11.12 17.59
C LYS A 236 11.42 -12.12 16.55
N LEU A 237 12.26 -13.06 16.11
CA LEU A 237 11.86 -14.14 15.20
C LEU A 237 10.78 -15.03 15.83
N ASN A 238 10.98 -15.42 17.08
CA ASN A 238 10.06 -16.30 17.80
C ASN A 238 8.73 -15.62 18.11
N GLN A 239 8.74 -14.30 18.32
CA GLN A 239 7.55 -13.54 18.67
C GLN A 239 6.79 -12.99 17.47
N ARG A 240 7.46 -12.60 16.37
CA ARG A 240 6.81 -11.95 15.22
C ARG A 240 6.66 -12.85 14.00
N ALA A 241 7.66 -13.67 13.68
CA ALA A 241 7.70 -14.44 12.44
C ALA A 241 7.17 -15.88 12.56
N ARG A 242 7.41 -16.55 13.70
CA ARG A 242 6.99 -17.94 13.91
C ARG A 242 5.51 -18.12 14.25
N PRO A 243 4.81 -17.19 14.91
CA PRO A 243 3.39 -17.36 15.16
C PRO A 243 2.56 -17.36 13.87
N ILE A 244 1.48 -18.13 13.88
CA ILE A 244 0.43 -18.06 12.86
C ILE A 244 -0.70 -17.23 13.46
N ILE A 245 -1.04 -16.12 12.80
CA ILE A 245 -2.04 -15.16 13.25
C ILE A 245 -3.10 -14.98 12.17
N VAL A 246 -4.32 -14.66 12.59
CA VAL A 246 -5.40 -14.28 11.68
C VAL A 246 -5.83 -12.87 12.05
N ASP A 247 -5.81 -11.95 11.09
CA ASP A 247 -6.32 -10.59 11.29
C ASP A 247 -7.80 -10.56 10.95
N PRO A 248 -8.70 -10.42 11.94
CA PRO A 248 -10.13 -10.42 11.68
C PRO A 248 -10.56 -9.23 10.81
N GLY A 249 -9.75 -8.16 10.72
CA GLY A 249 -10.03 -7.02 9.86
C GLY A 249 -10.02 -7.33 8.36
N LEU A 250 -9.57 -8.53 7.96
CA LEU A 250 -9.66 -9.00 6.57
C LEU A 250 -11.08 -9.49 6.19
N TYR A 251 -11.93 -9.86 7.14
CA TYR A 251 -13.24 -10.47 6.86
C TYR A 251 -14.38 -10.01 7.78
N LEU A 252 -14.09 -9.24 8.84
CA LEU A 252 -15.09 -8.65 9.73
C LEU A 252 -15.21 -7.14 9.49
N SER A 253 -16.39 -6.60 9.77
CA SER A 253 -16.66 -5.16 9.73
C SER A 253 -16.37 -4.43 11.05
N LYS A 254 -16.13 -5.17 12.14
CA LYS A 254 -15.81 -4.61 13.46
C LYS A 254 -14.36 -4.90 13.82
N LYS A 255 -13.68 -3.86 14.32
CA LYS A 255 -12.27 -3.95 14.74
C LYS A 255 -12.14 -4.84 15.96
N SER A 256 -11.15 -5.73 15.91
CA SER A 256 -10.72 -6.57 17.00
C SER A 256 -9.21 -6.79 16.91
N ASP A 257 -8.60 -7.20 18.00
CA ASP A 257 -7.20 -7.64 17.97
C ASP A 257 -7.01 -8.86 17.06
N ILE A 258 -5.75 -9.08 16.66
CA ILE A 258 -5.35 -10.27 15.92
C ILE A 258 -5.68 -11.54 16.71
N ALA A 259 -6.20 -12.55 16.02
CA ALA A 259 -6.46 -13.85 16.59
C ALA A 259 -5.19 -14.70 16.54
N TRP A 260 -4.88 -15.32 17.68
CA TRP A 260 -3.71 -16.18 17.84
C TRP A 260 -4.10 -17.63 17.58
N THR A 261 -3.22 -18.35 16.89
CA THR A 261 -3.30 -19.81 16.81
C THR A 261 -2.24 -20.45 17.71
N THR A 262 -2.48 -21.69 18.12
CA THR A 262 -1.50 -22.46 18.91
C THR A 262 -0.32 -22.95 18.06
N GLN A 263 -0.51 -23.01 16.75
CA GLN A 263 0.49 -23.52 15.80
C GLN A 263 1.52 -22.45 15.45
N ARG A 264 2.71 -22.92 15.09
CA ARG A 264 3.82 -22.07 14.66
C ARG A 264 4.39 -22.60 13.35
N ARG A 265 4.95 -21.70 12.55
CA ARG A 265 5.58 -22.00 11.27
C ARG A 265 7.10 -21.94 11.35
N SER A 266 7.75 -22.60 10.39
CA SER A 266 9.18 -22.47 10.16
C SER A 266 9.51 -21.08 9.59
N LEU A 267 10.77 -20.68 9.76
CA LEU A 267 11.30 -19.48 9.15
C LEU A 267 11.63 -19.74 7.67
N PRO A 268 11.52 -18.73 6.79
CA PRO A 268 11.86 -18.85 5.39
C PRO A 268 13.36 -19.05 5.22
N THR A 269 13.75 -19.83 4.22
CA THR A 269 15.16 -20.07 3.85
C THR A 269 15.57 -19.32 2.58
N SER A 270 14.59 -18.87 1.77
CA SER A 270 14.82 -18.20 0.49
C SER A 270 15.10 -16.70 0.61
N PHE A 271 14.81 -16.08 1.76
CA PHE A 271 15.03 -14.65 2.00
C PHE A 271 15.28 -14.37 3.47
N LYS A 272 15.91 -13.23 3.75
CA LYS A 272 16.17 -12.74 5.11
C LYS A 272 15.05 -11.82 5.56
N LEU A 273 14.66 -11.90 6.84
CA LEU A 273 13.63 -11.03 7.40
C LEU A 273 14.24 -9.74 7.94
N PHE A 274 13.61 -8.62 7.64
CA PHE A 274 13.97 -7.30 8.13
C PHE A 274 12.80 -6.64 8.86
N THR A 275 13.12 -5.73 9.77
CA THR A 275 12.15 -4.92 10.51
C THR A 275 12.66 -3.50 10.73
N GLY A 276 11.75 -2.57 11.00
CA GLY A 276 12.07 -1.18 11.30
C GLY A 276 10.80 -0.37 11.60
N SER A 277 10.85 0.94 11.37
CA SER A 277 9.71 1.84 11.50
C SER A 277 8.59 1.52 10.51
N ALA A 278 7.33 1.76 10.89
CA ALA A 278 6.21 1.69 9.94
C ALA A 278 6.15 2.89 8.98
N TRP A 279 6.94 3.93 9.27
CA TRP A 279 7.06 5.15 8.48
C TRP A 279 8.18 5.03 7.46
N VAL A 280 7.89 5.39 6.22
CA VAL A 280 8.81 5.24 5.10
C VAL A 280 8.66 6.40 4.11
N ALA A 281 9.76 6.78 3.47
CA ALA A 281 9.73 7.54 2.23
C ALA A 281 10.33 6.69 1.10
N LEU A 282 9.46 6.18 0.23
CA LEU A 282 9.81 5.22 -0.81
C LEU A 282 9.83 5.88 -2.17
N THR A 283 10.84 5.58 -2.98
CA THR A 283 10.88 5.98 -4.38
C THR A 283 9.69 5.41 -5.16
N ARG A 284 9.25 6.14 -6.19
CA ARG A 284 8.23 5.65 -7.12
C ARG A 284 8.61 4.31 -7.73
N THR A 285 9.86 4.17 -8.17
CA THR A 285 10.37 2.96 -8.82
C THR A 285 10.25 1.73 -7.91
N PHE A 286 10.56 1.87 -6.61
CA PHE A 286 10.36 0.80 -5.65
C PHE A 286 8.88 0.50 -5.39
N ALA A 287 8.05 1.55 -5.26
CA ALA A 287 6.61 1.40 -5.09
C ALA A 287 5.94 0.71 -6.29
N GLU A 288 6.36 1.05 -7.52
CA GLU A 288 5.95 0.39 -8.76
C GLU A 288 6.35 -1.08 -8.78
N TYR A 289 7.57 -1.42 -8.36
CA TYR A 289 8.00 -2.82 -8.24
C TYR A 289 7.10 -3.60 -7.27
N CYS A 290 6.72 -3.01 -6.13
CA CYS A 290 5.81 -3.66 -5.17
C CYS A 290 4.42 -3.96 -5.73
N ILE A 291 3.89 -3.12 -6.64
CA ILE A 291 2.53 -3.27 -7.19
C ILE A 291 2.53 -4.02 -8.53
N TRP A 292 3.42 -3.65 -9.44
CA TRP A 292 3.47 -4.06 -10.85
C TRP A 292 4.68 -4.90 -11.24
N GLY A 293 5.53 -5.33 -10.30
CA GLY A 293 6.67 -6.19 -10.66
C GLY A 293 6.24 -7.51 -11.31
N TRP A 294 6.96 -7.99 -12.34
CA TRP A 294 6.78 -9.38 -12.84
C TRP A 294 7.38 -10.39 -11.87
N ASP A 295 8.39 -9.97 -11.11
CA ASP A 295 8.89 -10.80 -10.02
C ASP A 295 7.76 -11.07 -9.01
N ASN A 296 7.58 -12.34 -8.66
CA ASN A 296 6.59 -12.75 -7.67
C ASN A 296 7.07 -12.47 -6.23
N PHE A 297 8.30 -11.99 -6.04
CA PHE A 297 8.86 -11.76 -4.72
C PHE A 297 8.01 -10.80 -3.86
N PRO A 298 7.61 -9.58 -4.28
CA PRO A 298 6.76 -8.71 -3.46
C PRO A 298 5.41 -9.34 -3.09
N ARG A 299 4.81 -10.11 -3.99
CA ARG A 299 3.55 -10.86 -3.74
C ARG A 299 3.76 -12.01 -2.75
N THR A 300 4.87 -12.73 -2.87
CA THR A 300 5.27 -13.80 -1.95
C THR A 300 5.51 -13.27 -0.54
N ILE A 301 6.21 -12.13 -0.44
CA ILE A 301 6.42 -11.45 0.84
C ILE A 301 5.09 -10.95 1.39
N LEU A 302 4.19 -10.40 0.58
CA LEU A 302 2.88 -9.95 1.04
C LEU A 302 2.07 -11.12 1.63
N MET A 303 2.04 -12.26 0.94
CA MET A 303 1.41 -13.49 1.43
C MET A 303 2.03 -13.95 2.75
N TYR A 304 3.36 -13.93 2.87
CA TYR A 304 4.07 -14.28 4.10
C TYR A 304 3.72 -13.35 5.27
N TYR A 305 3.63 -12.05 5.00
CA TYR A 305 3.33 -11.00 5.97
C TYR A 305 1.85 -10.93 6.38
N THR A 306 0.97 -11.74 5.79
CA THR A 306 -0.38 -11.99 6.35
C THR A 306 -0.32 -12.66 7.72
N ASN A 307 0.72 -13.45 7.96
CA ASN A 307 0.96 -14.22 9.19
C ASN A 307 2.26 -13.75 9.86
N PHE A 308 2.38 -12.44 10.06
CA PHE A 308 3.52 -11.81 10.72
C PHE A 308 3.01 -10.74 11.68
N ILE A 309 3.58 -10.63 12.87
CA ILE A 309 3.13 -9.64 13.85
C ILE A 309 3.84 -8.31 13.61
N SER A 310 3.08 -7.22 13.59
CA SER A 310 3.54 -5.90 13.18
C SER A 310 4.03 -5.90 11.72
N SER A 311 3.22 -6.45 10.81
CA SER A 311 3.54 -6.51 9.38
C SER A 311 3.97 -5.18 8.73
N PRO A 312 3.42 -4.01 9.13
CA PRO A 312 3.86 -2.72 8.62
C PRO A 312 5.34 -2.43 8.85
N GLU A 313 5.85 -2.87 10.00
CA GLU A 313 7.25 -2.73 10.42
C GLU A 313 8.18 -3.75 9.73
N GLY A 314 7.78 -4.42 8.64
CA GLY A 314 8.63 -5.46 8.04
C GLY A 314 8.40 -5.78 6.56
N TYR A 315 7.22 -5.51 5.99
CA TYR A 315 6.94 -5.82 4.58
C TYR A 315 7.92 -5.12 3.63
N PHE A 316 7.90 -3.78 3.58
CA PHE A 316 8.77 -3.00 2.69
C PHE A 316 10.25 -3.26 2.96
N HIS A 317 10.63 -3.36 4.24
CA HIS A 317 11.99 -3.68 4.69
C HIS A 317 12.51 -4.99 4.10
N THR A 318 11.69 -6.04 4.16
CA THR A 318 12.08 -7.36 3.65
C THR A 318 12.09 -7.37 2.13
N VAL A 319 11.17 -6.69 1.45
CA VAL A 319 11.21 -6.57 -0.01
C VAL A 319 12.50 -5.85 -0.43
N ILE A 320 12.72 -4.62 0.04
CA ILE A 320 13.83 -3.78 -0.41
C ILE A 320 15.21 -4.38 -0.12
N CYS A 321 15.39 -5.00 1.07
CA CYS A 321 16.69 -5.54 1.46
C CYS A 321 17.01 -6.89 0.77
N ASN A 322 16.03 -7.58 0.18
CA ASN A 322 16.27 -8.83 -0.54
C ASN A 322 16.30 -8.65 -2.06
N THR A 323 15.79 -7.54 -2.60
CA THR A 323 15.87 -7.22 -4.03
C THR A 323 17.20 -6.52 -4.35
N ASN A 324 17.98 -7.06 -5.28
CA ASN A 324 19.36 -6.60 -5.53
C ASN A 324 19.41 -5.17 -6.08
N GLU A 325 18.41 -4.79 -6.87
CA GLU A 325 18.26 -3.50 -7.54
C GLU A 325 18.02 -2.35 -6.54
N PHE A 326 17.38 -2.64 -5.39
CA PHE A 326 17.01 -1.63 -4.40
C PHE A 326 17.80 -1.74 -3.08
N ARG A 327 18.51 -2.85 -2.82
CA ARG A 327 19.24 -3.04 -1.56
C ARG A 327 20.25 -1.91 -1.30
N SER A 328 20.95 -1.43 -2.33
CA SER A 328 21.95 -0.36 -2.20
C SER A 328 21.33 1.04 -2.04
N THR A 329 20.02 1.18 -2.30
CA THR A 329 19.32 2.45 -2.21
C THR A 329 18.52 2.62 -0.92
N ALA A 330 18.46 1.58 -0.08
CA ALA A 330 17.82 1.62 1.23
C ALA A 330 18.70 2.36 2.25
N ILE A 331 18.31 3.58 2.60
CA ILE A 331 18.91 4.38 3.67
C ILE A 331 18.21 4.05 4.98
N SER A 332 18.99 3.62 5.99
CA SER A 332 18.45 3.25 7.30
C SER A 332 18.12 4.48 8.16
N HIS A 333 17.09 5.21 7.75
CA HIS A 333 16.52 6.37 8.42
C HIS A 333 15.07 6.54 7.95
N ASP A 334 14.14 6.86 8.85
CA ASP A 334 12.70 7.00 8.51
C ASP A 334 12.24 8.46 8.44
N LEU A 335 13.12 9.43 8.70
CA LEU A 335 12.85 10.88 8.69
C LEU A 335 11.86 11.34 9.78
N HIS A 336 11.49 10.46 10.71
CA HIS A 336 10.54 10.73 11.77
C HIS A 336 11.26 10.86 13.13
N TYR A 337 10.78 11.78 13.96
CA TYR A 337 11.10 11.79 15.38
C TYR A 337 9.95 11.20 16.15
N ILE A 338 10.25 10.09 16.83
CA ILE A 338 9.28 9.31 17.59
C ILE A 338 9.84 9.11 18.99
N ALA A 339 9.13 9.63 20.00
CA ALA A 339 9.49 9.43 21.40
C ALA A 339 8.89 8.12 21.92
N TRP A 340 9.72 7.26 22.51
CA TRP A 340 9.32 5.97 23.05
C TRP A 340 9.54 5.87 24.55
N ASP A 341 8.66 5.13 25.24
CA ASP A 341 8.90 4.67 26.60
C ASP A 341 10.16 3.78 26.65
N THR A 342 10.79 3.67 27.82
CA THR A 342 11.87 2.70 28.06
C THR A 342 11.43 1.70 29.12
N PRO A 343 11.10 0.43 28.76
CA PRO A 343 11.12 -0.16 27.41
C PRO A 343 9.96 0.33 26.50
N PRO A 344 10.11 0.24 25.16
CA PRO A 344 9.08 0.70 24.22
C PRO A 344 7.75 -0.07 24.39
N LYS A 345 6.64 0.66 24.41
CA LYS A 345 5.28 0.11 24.34
C LYS A 345 4.81 -0.02 22.89
N GLN A 346 3.56 -0.45 22.69
CA GLN A 346 2.95 -0.59 21.35
C GLN A 346 2.76 0.75 20.64
N HIS A 347 2.53 1.83 21.38
CA HIS A 347 2.30 3.17 20.83
C HIS A 347 3.34 4.15 21.40
N PRO A 348 3.80 5.12 20.59
CA PRO A 348 4.74 6.13 21.04
C PRO A 348 4.11 7.09 22.05
N ILE A 349 4.96 7.84 22.75
CA ILE A 349 4.55 8.85 23.73
C ILE A 349 3.91 10.04 22.99
N SER A 350 2.82 10.56 23.55
CA SER A 350 2.23 11.82 23.09
C SER A 350 3.17 12.99 23.42
N LEU A 351 3.60 13.71 22.40
CA LEU A 351 4.54 14.83 22.54
C LEU A 351 3.84 16.07 23.12
N SER A 352 4.54 16.74 24.03
CA SER A 352 4.06 17.93 24.75
C SER A 352 4.97 19.13 24.52
N MET A 353 4.60 20.29 25.08
CA MET A 353 5.45 21.50 25.02
C MET A 353 6.84 21.30 25.64
N LYS A 354 6.98 20.34 26.55
CA LYS A 354 8.27 20.02 27.19
C LYS A 354 9.26 19.37 26.22
N ASP A 355 8.76 18.79 25.13
CA ASP A 355 9.55 18.07 24.14
C ASP A 355 9.98 18.99 22.98
N PHE A 356 9.51 20.24 22.96
CA PHE A 356 9.72 21.18 21.85
C PHE A 356 11.20 21.42 21.54
N ASP A 357 12.01 21.67 22.56
CA ASP A 357 13.43 21.97 22.34
C ASP A 357 14.17 20.76 21.75
N LYS A 358 13.77 19.53 22.14
CA LYS A 358 14.31 18.30 21.54
C LYS A 358 13.88 18.17 20.08
N MET A 359 12.62 18.44 19.78
CA MET A 359 12.12 18.43 18.39
C MET A 359 12.86 19.44 17.50
N ALA A 360 13.09 20.65 18.02
CA ALA A 360 13.75 21.73 17.29
C ALA A 360 15.25 21.48 17.05
N VAL A 361 15.94 20.82 18.00
CA VAL A 361 17.37 20.50 17.89
C VAL A 361 17.62 19.27 17.01
N LEU A 362 16.74 18.27 17.03
CA LEU A 362 16.94 17.03 16.28
C LEU A 362 16.69 17.18 14.77
N HIS A 363 15.89 18.17 14.35
CA HIS A 363 15.70 18.50 12.93
C HIS A 363 17.02 18.75 12.17
N PRO A 364 17.86 19.73 12.55
CA PRO A 364 19.10 20.03 11.81
C PRO A 364 20.22 19.00 11.99
N GLU A 365 20.31 18.31 13.14
CA GLU A 365 21.44 17.41 13.42
C GLU A 365 21.23 15.99 12.88
N HIS A 366 19.98 15.53 12.73
CA HIS A 366 19.67 14.13 12.41
C HIS A 366 18.78 13.96 11.17
N GLY A 367 18.42 15.03 10.47
CA GLY A 367 17.59 14.93 9.26
C GLY A 367 16.16 14.46 9.53
N VAL A 368 15.63 14.79 10.70
CA VAL A 368 14.23 14.55 11.09
C VAL A 368 13.36 15.60 10.43
N LEU A 369 12.31 15.20 9.72
CA LEU A 369 11.42 16.11 8.98
C LEU A 369 9.98 16.09 9.51
N VAL A 370 9.59 15.03 10.20
CA VAL A 370 8.22 14.81 10.73
C VAL A 370 8.30 14.37 12.20
N VAL A 371 7.31 14.76 13.01
CA VAL A 371 7.18 14.33 14.42
C VAL A 371 5.92 13.53 14.68
N GLN A 372 6.05 12.54 15.57
CA GLN A 372 4.96 11.73 16.09
C GLN A 372 5.09 11.49 17.61
N LYS A 373 4.05 11.52 18.45
CA LYS A 373 2.60 11.68 18.23
C LYS A 373 2.13 13.03 18.76
N VAL A 374 1.66 13.94 17.91
CA VAL A 374 1.27 15.30 18.34
C VAL A 374 -0.24 15.41 18.57
N GLU A 375 -0.65 15.39 19.85
CA GLU A 375 -2.08 15.44 20.23
C GLU A 375 -2.58 16.83 20.67
N LEU A 376 -1.67 17.76 21.02
CA LEU A 376 -2.01 19.01 21.69
C LEU A 376 -1.95 20.23 20.76
N THR A 377 -3.03 21.02 20.74
CA THR A 377 -3.16 22.26 19.96
C THR A 377 -2.07 23.28 20.26
N ARG A 378 -1.57 23.38 21.50
CA ARG A 378 -0.51 24.35 21.89
C ARG A 378 0.87 24.03 21.30
N VAL A 379 1.23 22.74 21.22
CA VAL A 379 2.47 22.30 20.56
C VAL A 379 2.42 22.64 19.09
N LEU A 380 1.25 22.41 18.49
CA LEU A 380 0.97 22.72 17.10
C LEU A 380 1.01 24.23 16.84
N TYR A 381 0.44 25.08 17.68
CA TYR A 381 0.52 26.54 17.50
C TYR A 381 1.97 27.04 17.43
N LYS A 382 2.88 26.52 18.27
CA LYS A 382 4.29 26.92 18.23
C LYS A 382 5.05 26.34 17.04
N ALA A 383 4.71 25.11 16.61
CA ALA A 383 5.24 24.51 15.37
C ALA A 383 4.67 25.15 14.09
N MET A 384 3.45 25.69 14.15
CA MET A 384 2.76 26.40 13.06
C MET A 384 3.37 27.76 12.76
N ILE A 385 3.86 28.50 13.78
CA ILE A 385 4.37 29.87 13.60
C ILE A 385 5.53 29.93 12.57
N PRO A 386 6.52 29.02 12.61
CA PRO A 386 7.51 28.91 11.54
C PRO A 386 6.92 28.45 10.21
N CYS A 387 6.04 27.44 10.21
CA CYS A 387 5.57 26.80 8.98
C CYS A 387 4.53 27.62 8.18
N LEU A 388 3.75 28.49 8.83
CA LEU A 388 2.72 29.33 8.20
C LEU A 388 3.17 30.77 7.95
N GLY A 389 4.35 31.17 8.43
CA GLY A 389 4.90 32.52 8.27
C GLY A 389 5.20 32.94 6.83
N GLN A 390 4.94 32.09 5.83
CA GLN A 390 5.19 32.33 4.40
C GLN A 390 3.95 32.08 3.52
N ALA A 391 2.73 32.27 4.02
CA ALA A 391 1.58 32.36 3.13
C ALA A 391 1.75 33.58 2.18
N PRO A 392 1.58 33.44 0.86
CA PRO A 392 1.68 34.57 -0.05
C PRO A 392 0.54 35.52 0.26
N VAL A 393 0.89 36.74 0.69
CA VAL A 393 -0.01 37.89 0.63
C VAL A 393 -0.37 38.06 -0.84
N LEU A 394 -1.57 37.59 -1.22
CA LEU A 394 -2.27 38.08 -2.40
C LEU A 394 -2.40 39.61 -2.21
N ARG A 395 -1.41 40.36 -2.70
CA ARG A 395 -1.55 41.80 -2.83
C ARG A 395 -2.58 42.01 -3.92
N ASP A 396 -3.72 42.57 -3.51
CA ASP A 396 -4.67 43.21 -4.39
C ASP A 396 -3.93 44.15 -5.35
N CYS A 397 -3.79 43.73 -6.60
CA CYS A 397 -3.62 44.65 -7.71
C CYS A 397 -4.98 45.30 -7.97
N ASN A 398 -5.35 46.27 -7.14
CA ASN A 398 -6.42 47.21 -7.41
C ASN A 398 -5.99 48.62 -6.98
N GLY A 399 -5.69 49.44 -7.97
CA GLY A 399 -5.89 50.89 -7.98
C GLY A 399 -4.97 51.76 -7.11
N SER A 400 -3.96 52.38 -7.72
CA SER A 400 -4.00 53.80 -8.13
C SER A 400 -2.78 54.15 -8.99
#